data_AF-A0A349NA49-F1
#
_entry.id   AF-A0A349NA49-F1
#
_cell.length_a   1.000
_cell.length_b   1.000
_cell.length_c   1.000
_cell.angle_alpha   90.00
_cell.angle_beta   90.00
_cell.angle_gamma   90.00
#
_symmetry.space_group_name_H-M   'P 1'
#
loop_
_entity.id
_entity.type
_entity.pdbx_description
1 polymer ?
#
loop_
_entity_poly.entity_id
_entity_poly.type
_entity_poly.pdbx_seq_one_letter_code
_entity_poly.pdbx_strand_id
1 'polypeptide(L)'
;STFSKNGGNLAGAGAVAFMFQRTGQFIISKDKADEETLMDIVLDAGAEDLKVEEEYFEVLAPLTEFDNVSQALSQAGIEPDNAELAYLPENLTPISGAEDAKQVLRIIDALDDLDDVQNVFHNADIPEAFMPDDE
;
A
#
# COMPACT_ATOMS: atom_id res chain seq x y z
N SER A 1 -24.64 6.68 -0.12
CA SER A 1 -23.48 5.76 -0.04
C SER A 1 -22.57 6.19 1.10
N THR A 2 -21.64 5.34 1.55
CA THR A 2 -20.61 5.67 2.55
C THR A 2 -19.87 6.95 2.20
N PHE A 3 -19.49 7.13 0.92
CA PHE A 3 -18.91 8.37 0.40
C PHE A 3 -19.76 9.62 0.70
N SER A 4 -21.03 9.67 0.26
CA SER A 4 -21.86 10.88 0.41
C SER A 4 -22.16 11.22 1.87
N LYS A 5 -22.23 10.23 2.77
CA LYS A 5 -22.43 10.47 4.21
C LYS A 5 -21.21 11.12 4.86
N ASN A 6 -20.04 10.93 4.28
CA ASN A 6 -18.76 11.34 4.85
C ASN A 6 -18.09 12.51 4.10
N GLY A 7 -18.78 13.16 3.15
CA GLY A 7 -18.28 14.35 2.44
C GLY A 7 -17.63 14.06 1.08
N GLY A 8 -17.59 12.80 0.66
CA GLY A 8 -17.08 12.38 -0.65
C GLY A 8 -18.18 12.12 -1.69
N ASN A 9 -17.77 11.80 -2.92
CA ASN A 9 -18.67 11.39 -3.99
C ASN A 9 -18.13 10.15 -4.70
N LEU A 10 -19.00 9.15 -4.95
CA LEU A 10 -18.65 8.00 -5.77
C LEU A 10 -18.71 8.41 -7.24
N ALA A 11 -17.56 8.37 -7.92
CA ALA A 11 -17.45 8.64 -9.34
C ALA A 11 -17.87 7.40 -10.18
N GLY A 12 -17.96 7.59 -11.50
CA GLY A 12 -18.18 6.48 -12.43
C GLY A 12 -17.03 5.46 -12.39
N ALA A 13 -17.32 4.21 -12.77
CA ALA A 13 -16.33 3.14 -12.81
C ALA A 13 -15.10 3.56 -13.66
N GLY A 14 -13.91 3.36 -13.10
CA GLY A 14 -12.64 3.69 -13.77
C GLY A 14 -12.21 5.16 -13.71
N ALA A 15 -13.00 6.06 -13.10
CA ALA A 15 -12.71 7.50 -13.10
C ALA A 15 -11.36 7.90 -12.49
N VAL A 16 -10.83 7.10 -11.55
CA VAL A 16 -9.51 7.32 -10.93
C VAL A 16 -8.55 6.16 -11.15
N ALA A 17 -8.97 5.10 -11.85
CA ALA A 17 -8.17 3.88 -12.00
C ALA A 17 -6.84 4.13 -12.72
N PHE A 18 -6.80 5.15 -13.61
CA PHE A 18 -5.57 5.54 -14.31
C PHE A 18 -4.53 6.20 -13.39
N MET A 19 -4.89 6.62 -12.18
CA MET A 19 -3.97 7.22 -11.21
C MET A 19 -3.21 6.17 -10.38
N PHE A 20 -3.54 4.89 -10.55
CA PHE A 20 -2.97 3.79 -9.78
C PHE A 20 -2.31 2.78 -10.71
N GLN A 21 -1.09 2.40 -10.37
CA GLN A 21 -0.40 1.27 -10.98
C GLN A 21 -0.76 0.00 -10.21
N ARG A 22 -1.19 -1.03 -10.94
CA ARG A 22 -1.35 -2.36 -10.36
C ARG A 22 0.02 -3.03 -10.27
N THR A 23 0.45 -3.35 -9.05
CA THR A 23 1.78 -3.88 -8.76
C THR A 23 1.70 -5.07 -7.81
N GLY A 24 2.74 -5.89 -7.80
CA GLY A 24 2.96 -6.88 -6.75
C GLY A 24 3.58 -6.21 -5.53
N GLN A 25 3.07 -6.50 -4.34
CA GLN A 25 3.56 -5.94 -3.09
C GLN A 25 3.85 -7.07 -2.10
N PHE A 26 5.02 -7.02 -1.47
CA PHE A 26 5.39 -7.91 -0.37
C PHE A 26 5.80 -7.07 0.84
N ILE A 27 5.17 -7.33 1.98
CA ILE A 27 5.48 -6.70 3.27
C ILE A 27 6.25 -7.71 4.11
N ILE A 28 7.45 -7.34 4.57
CA ILE A 28 8.35 -8.22 5.30
C ILE A 28 8.83 -7.48 6.54
N SER A 29 8.45 -7.92 7.75
CA SER A 29 8.96 -7.34 8.99
C SER A 29 10.50 -7.41 9.07
N LYS A 30 11.13 -6.37 9.62
CA LYS A 30 12.60 -6.26 9.67
C LYS A 30 13.29 -7.34 10.51
N ASP A 31 12.58 -8.05 11.38
CA ASP A 31 13.12 -9.19 12.11
C ASP A 31 13.28 -10.46 11.26
N LYS A 32 12.69 -10.49 10.05
CA LYS A 32 12.69 -11.66 9.15
C LYS A 32 13.77 -11.64 8.08
N ALA A 33 14.37 -10.47 7.82
CA ALA A 33 15.37 -10.30 6.76
C ALA A 33 16.32 -9.15 7.10
N ASP A 34 17.55 -9.21 6.62
CA ASP A 34 18.43 -8.05 6.57
C ASP A 34 18.27 -7.31 5.24
N GLU A 35 18.41 -5.98 5.27
CA GLU A 35 18.19 -5.10 4.11
C GLU A 35 19.06 -5.46 2.90
N GLU A 36 20.36 -5.68 3.13
CA GLU A 36 21.35 -5.93 2.06
C GLU A 36 21.04 -7.23 1.33
N THR A 37 20.85 -8.32 2.08
CA THR A 37 20.51 -9.63 1.52
C THR A 37 19.14 -9.63 0.85
N LEU A 38 18.14 -8.97 1.47
CA LEU A 38 16.80 -8.89 0.90
C LEU A 38 16.83 -8.16 -0.44
N MET A 39 17.51 -7.02 -0.51
CA MET A 39 17.65 -6.22 -1.72
C MET A 39 18.27 -7.02 -2.86
N ASP A 40 19.37 -7.73 -2.61
CA ASP A 40 20.01 -8.56 -3.62
C ASP A 40 19.07 -9.66 -4.16
N ILE A 41 18.37 -10.36 -3.26
CA ILE A 41 17.44 -11.43 -3.63
C ILE A 41 16.30 -10.91 -4.50
N VAL A 42 15.64 -9.83 -4.08
CA VAL A 42 14.41 -9.39 -4.75
C VAL A 42 14.70 -8.71 -6.08
N LEU A 43 15.82 -7.97 -6.18
CA LEU A 43 16.22 -7.34 -7.45
C LEU A 43 16.62 -8.38 -8.49
N ASP A 44 17.36 -9.42 -8.10
CA ASP A 44 17.69 -10.53 -9.00
C ASP A 44 16.45 -11.31 -9.45
N ALA A 45 15.39 -11.30 -8.62
CA ALA A 45 14.10 -11.91 -8.91
C ALA A 45 13.14 -11.00 -9.71
N GLY A 46 13.56 -9.78 -10.06
CA GLY A 46 12.77 -8.87 -10.90
C GLY A 46 11.88 -7.88 -10.14
N ALA A 47 12.13 -7.65 -8.84
CA ALA A 47 11.52 -6.53 -8.14
C ALA A 47 11.95 -5.19 -8.76
N GLU A 48 11.02 -4.24 -8.78
CA GLU A 48 11.23 -2.89 -9.28
C GLU A 48 11.79 -1.96 -8.20
N ASP A 49 11.38 -2.17 -6.95
CA ASP A 49 11.75 -1.30 -5.84
C ASP A 49 11.76 -2.05 -4.50
N LEU A 50 12.58 -1.59 -3.57
CA LEU A 50 12.58 -1.98 -2.17
C LEU A 50 12.61 -0.72 -1.32
N LYS A 51 11.55 -0.51 -0.54
CA LYS A 51 11.46 0.60 0.41
C LYS A 51 11.72 0.10 1.82
N VAL A 52 12.40 0.94 2.57
CA VAL A 52 12.76 0.69 3.95
C VAL A 52 11.90 1.59 4.82
N GLU A 53 10.86 1.02 5.42
CA GLU A 53 10.00 1.70 6.38
C GLU A 53 10.56 1.52 7.80
N GLU A 54 9.94 2.09 8.83
CA GLU A 54 10.47 2.00 10.19
C GLU A 54 10.53 0.54 10.69
N GLU A 55 9.43 -0.20 10.54
CA GLU A 55 9.24 -1.55 11.10
C GLU A 55 9.35 -2.69 10.06
N TYR A 56 9.21 -2.39 8.77
CA TYR A 56 9.16 -3.39 7.70
C TYR A 56 9.90 -2.95 6.43
N PHE A 57 10.11 -3.91 5.53
CA PHE A 57 10.50 -3.70 4.15
C PHE A 57 9.29 -3.87 3.25
N GLU A 58 9.11 -2.96 2.29
CA GLU A 58 8.11 -3.06 1.23
C GLU A 58 8.82 -3.35 -0.10
N VAL A 59 8.58 -4.53 -0.66
CA VAL A 59 9.11 -4.92 -1.97
C VAL A 59 8.00 -4.75 -3.01
N LEU A 60 8.30 -4.00 -4.07
CA LEU A 60 7.41 -3.77 -5.19
C LEU A 60 7.92 -4.49 -6.44
N ALA A 61 7.04 -5.17 -7.15
CA ALA A 61 7.41 -5.92 -8.34
C ALA A 61 6.34 -5.82 -9.45
N PRO A 62 6.73 -5.91 -10.72
CA PRO A 62 5.78 -6.05 -11.81
C PRO A 62 4.90 -7.27 -11.59
N LEU A 63 3.64 -7.21 -12.06
CA LEU A 63 2.72 -8.35 -11.97
C LEU A 63 3.27 -9.62 -12.64
N THR A 64 4.10 -9.47 -13.67
CA THR A 64 4.73 -10.58 -14.39
C THR A 64 5.83 -11.25 -13.57
N GLU A 65 6.43 -10.54 -12.62
CA GLU A 65 7.53 -11.02 -11.77
C GLU A 65 7.06 -11.40 -10.36
N PHE A 66 5.79 -11.19 -10.00
CA PHE A 66 5.25 -11.50 -8.68
C PHE A 66 5.58 -12.94 -8.24
N ASP A 67 5.32 -13.92 -9.11
CA ASP A 67 5.61 -15.33 -8.80
C ASP A 67 7.11 -15.59 -8.65
N ASN A 68 7.96 -14.88 -9.40
CA ASN A 68 9.41 -15.03 -9.36
C ASN A 68 9.97 -14.49 -8.04
N VAL A 69 9.56 -13.28 -7.65
CA VAL A 69 9.93 -12.66 -6.36
C VAL A 69 9.43 -13.50 -5.19
N SER A 70 8.19 -13.96 -5.23
CA SER A 70 7.63 -14.85 -4.20
C SER A 70 8.46 -16.14 -4.04
N GLN A 71 8.87 -16.76 -5.15
CA GLN A 71 9.71 -17.96 -5.13
C GLN A 71 11.12 -17.68 -4.61
N ALA A 72 11.71 -16.55 -4.98
CA ALA A 72 13.05 -16.16 -4.52
C ALA A 72 13.08 -15.95 -3.00
N LEU A 73 12.09 -15.23 -2.47
CA LEU A 73 11.89 -15.06 -1.02
C LEU A 73 11.73 -16.41 -0.31
N SER A 74 10.89 -17.29 -0.85
CA SER A 74 10.69 -18.63 -0.28
C SER A 74 11.97 -19.47 -0.28
N GLN A 75 12.77 -19.43 -1.36
CA GLN A 75 14.04 -20.16 -1.46
C GLN A 75 15.10 -19.63 -0.48
N ALA A 76 15.06 -18.34 -0.18
CA ALA A 76 15.89 -17.70 0.84
C ALA A 76 15.39 -17.95 2.27
N GLY A 77 14.21 -18.57 2.45
CA GLY A 77 13.60 -18.80 3.75
C GLY A 77 12.97 -17.55 4.37
N ILE A 78 12.66 -16.53 3.55
CA ILE A 78 12.02 -15.29 3.97
C ILE A 78 10.52 -15.43 3.66
N GLU A 79 9.69 -15.41 4.71
CA GLU A 79 8.23 -15.49 4.58
C GLU A 79 7.61 -14.10 4.82
N PRO A 80 7.07 -13.45 3.76
CA PRO A 80 6.40 -12.15 3.90
C PRO A 80 5.20 -12.23 4.85
N ASP A 81 4.97 -11.14 5.58
CA ASP A 81 3.75 -10.93 6.37
C ASP A 81 2.52 -10.76 5.48
N ASN A 82 2.72 -10.14 4.31
CA ASN A 82 1.72 -10.02 3.26
C ASN A 82 2.40 -10.14 1.89
N ALA A 83 1.71 -10.79 0.95
CA ALA A 83 2.07 -10.88 -0.46
C ALA A 83 0.79 -10.76 -1.29
N GLU A 84 0.60 -9.62 -1.97
CA GLU A 84 -0.63 -9.35 -2.72
C GLU A 84 -0.43 -8.53 -4.00
N LEU A 85 -1.47 -8.45 -4.81
CA LEU A 85 -1.52 -7.56 -5.96
C LEU A 85 -2.23 -6.27 -5.55
N ALA A 86 -1.44 -5.23 -5.29
CA ALA A 86 -1.91 -3.95 -4.79
C ALA A 86 -2.08 -2.91 -5.91
N TYR A 87 -2.74 -1.80 -5.57
CA TYR A 87 -2.81 -0.60 -6.40
C TYR A 87 -2.02 0.53 -5.74
N LEU A 88 -0.87 0.87 -6.31
CA LEU A 88 -0.04 1.96 -5.80
C LEU A 88 -0.38 3.26 -6.56
N PRO A 89 -0.62 4.39 -5.88
CA PRO A 89 -0.85 5.66 -6.56
C PRO A 89 0.42 6.16 -7.25
N GLU A 90 0.31 6.60 -8.50
CA GLU A 90 1.44 7.20 -9.24
C GLU A 90 1.84 8.56 -8.66
N ASN A 91 0.87 9.29 -8.10
CA ASN A 91 1.07 10.59 -7.49
C ASN A 91 0.20 10.72 -6.25
N LEU A 92 0.81 11.19 -5.16
CA LEU A 92 0.08 11.54 -3.95
C LEU A 92 -0.51 12.95 -4.04
N THR A 93 -1.64 13.15 -3.37
CA THR A 93 -2.38 14.41 -3.27
C THR A 93 -2.20 14.97 -1.85
N PRO A 94 -1.44 16.05 -1.68
CA PRO A 94 -1.15 16.60 -0.36
C PRO A 94 -2.41 17.18 0.29
N ILE A 95 -2.66 16.79 1.54
CA ILE A 95 -3.76 17.28 2.36
C ILE A 95 -3.27 18.40 3.26
N SER A 96 -3.73 19.62 2.98
CA SER A 96 -3.25 20.83 3.66
C SER A 96 -4.04 21.22 4.92
N GLY A 97 -5.22 20.64 5.13
CA GLY A 97 -6.14 20.99 6.21
C GLY A 97 -6.41 19.84 7.16
N ALA A 98 -6.35 20.09 8.46
CA ALA A 98 -6.68 19.08 9.49
C ALA A 98 -8.13 18.58 9.40
N GLU A 99 -9.08 19.43 8.98
CA GLU A 99 -10.47 19.02 8.78
C GLU A 99 -10.62 18.10 7.55
N ASP A 100 -9.88 18.38 6.48
CA ASP A 100 -9.87 17.55 5.27
C ASP A 100 -9.22 16.19 5.55
N ALA A 101 -8.11 16.16 6.29
CA ALA A 101 -7.44 14.93 6.72
C ALA A 101 -8.39 14.03 7.53
N LYS A 102 -9.07 14.60 8.55
CA LYS A 102 -10.08 13.89 9.34
C LYS A 102 -11.24 13.37 8.48
N GLN A 103 -11.65 14.14 7.48
CA GLN A 103 -12.70 13.71 6.58
C GLN A 103 -12.27 12.51 5.72
N VAL A 104 -11.05 12.56 5.17
CA VAL A 104 -10.48 11.46 4.37
C VAL A 104 -10.33 10.20 5.20
N LEU A 105 -9.71 10.29 6.38
CA LEU A 105 -9.53 9.15 7.29
C LEU A 105 -10.87 8.51 7.66
N ARG A 106 -11.87 9.33 8.02
CA ARG A 106 -13.23 8.82 8.31
C ARG A 106 -13.86 8.11 7.11
N ILE A 107 -13.57 8.52 5.87
CA ILE A 107 -14.05 7.79 4.69
C ILE A 107 -13.37 6.43 4.58
N ILE A 108 -12.05 6.38 4.78
CA ILE A 108 -11.25 5.16 4.72
C ILE A 108 -11.75 4.17 5.77
N ASP A 109 -11.79 4.57 7.04
CA ASP A 109 -12.26 3.72 8.15
C ASP A 109 -13.68 3.19 7.88
N ALA A 110 -14.59 4.04 7.44
CA ALA A 110 -15.97 3.65 7.17
C ALA A 110 -16.12 2.73 5.94
N LEU A 111 -15.12 2.65 5.06
CA LEU A 111 -15.07 1.69 3.96
C LEU A 111 -14.45 0.37 4.42
N ASP A 112 -13.37 0.42 5.20
CA ASP A 112 -12.73 -0.77 5.77
C ASP A 112 -13.65 -1.53 6.75
N ASP A 113 -14.52 -0.82 7.46
CA ASP A 113 -15.55 -1.40 8.34
C ASP A 113 -16.66 -2.19 7.59
N LEU A 114 -16.68 -2.18 6.25
CA LEU A 114 -17.70 -2.88 5.47
C LEU A 114 -17.26 -4.31 5.13
N ASP A 115 -18.07 -5.29 5.53
CA ASP A 115 -17.81 -6.72 5.28
C ASP A 115 -17.55 -7.07 3.78
N ASP A 116 -18.16 -6.31 2.86
CA ASP A 116 -18.04 -6.52 1.41
C ASP A 116 -16.81 -5.83 0.78
N VAL A 117 -16.10 -4.99 1.55
CA VAL A 117 -14.86 -4.33 1.10
C VAL A 117 -13.68 -5.23 1.48
N GLN A 118 -12.74 -5.37 0.55
CA GLN A 118 -11.53 -6.17 0.78
C GLN A 118 -10.32 -5.27 1.01
N ASN A 119 -10.19 -4.22 0.20
CA ASN A 119 -9.07 -3.29 0.25
C ASN A 119 -9.55 -1.88 -0.10
N VAL A 120 -9.00 -0.88 0.58
CA VAL A 120 -9.17 0.54 0.28
C VAL A 120 -7.82 1.13 -0.12
N PHE A 121 -7.74 1.66 -1.35
CA PHE A 121 -6.55 2.35 -1.85
C PHE A 121 -6.83 3.83 -1.99
N HIS A 122 -5.89 4.67 -1.54
CA HIS A 122 -5.98 6.12 -1.65
C HIS A 122 -4.64 6.72 -2.09
N ASN A 123 -4.70 7.94 -2.62
CA ASN A 123 -3.52 8.72 -2.93
C ASN A 123 -3.36 9.94 -2.02
N ALA A 124 -4.10 10.02 -0.91
CA ALA A 124 -3.94 11.11 0.05
C ALA A 124 -2.56 11.08 0.71
N ASP A 125 -1.85 12.21 0.67
CA ASP A 125 -0.63 12.46 1.43
C ASP A 125 -1.02 13.33 2.63
N ILE A 126 -1.13 12.67 3.79
CA ILE A 126 -1.60 13.26 5.05
C ILE A 126 -0.37 13.54 5.91
N PRO A 127 -0.07 14.81 6.22
CA PRO A 127 1.00 15.15 7.16
C PRO A 127 0.82 14.45 8.51
N GLU A 128 1.91 13.96 9.09
CA GLU A 128 1.93 13.29 10.40
C GLU A 128 1.22 14.11 11.50
N ALA A 129 1.35 15.44 11.47
CA ALA A 129 0.66 16.36 12.39
C ALA A 129 -0.89 16.28 12.35
N PHE A 130 -1.46 15.62 11.34
CA PHE A 130 -2.90 15.40 11.19
C PHE A 130 -3.30 13.91 11.34
N MET A 131 -2.34 13.00 11.48
CA MET A 131 -2.62 11.62 11.79
C MET A 131 -3.11 11.50 13.26
N PRO A 132 -4.03 10.57 13.55
CA PRO A 132 -4.37 10.26 14.94
C PRO A 132 -3.12 9.71 15.64
N ASP A 133 -2.92 10.08 16.90
CA ASP A 133 -1.92 9.40 17.74
C ASP A 133 -2.35 7.93 17.91
N ASP A 134 -1.49 6.98 17.56
CA ASP A 134 -1.67 5.57 17.94
C ASP A 134 -1.53 5.47 19.47
N GLU A 135 -2.64 5.56 20.20
CA GLU A 135 -2.71 5.30 21.66
C GLU A 135 -2.70 3.80 22.00
#